data_AF-A0A2E0YND9-F1
#
_entry.id   AF-A0A2E0YND9-F1
#
_cell.length_a   1.000
_cell.length_b   1.000
_cell.length_c   1.000
_cell.angle_alpha   90.00
_cell.angle_beta   90.00
_cell.angle_gamma   90.00
#
_symmetry.space_group_name_H-M   'P 1'
#
loop_
_entity.id
_entity.type
_entity.pdbx_description
1 polymer ?
#
loop_
_entity_poly.entity_id
_entity_poly.type
_entity_poly.pdbx_seq_one_letter_code
_entity_poly.pdbx_strand_id
1 'polypeptide(L)' 'MSIWRVLLSILFPPLAVIDKGCGSILIVLILTICGWIPGVIAALIILNNPK' A
#
# COMPACT_ATOMS: atom_id res chain seq x y z
N MET A 1 7.29 -5.41 10.47
CA MET A 1 5.92 -5.05 10.03
C MET A 1 4.94 -5.47 11.10
N SER A 2 4.18 -4.55 11.69
CA SER A 2 3.07 -4.95 12.57
C SER A 2 1.98 -5.58 11.71
N ILE A 3 1.39 -6.69 12.14
CA ILE A 3 0.29 -7.40 11.47
C ILE A 3 -0.86 -6.45 11.13
N TRP A 4 -1.05 -5.43 11.97
CA TRP A 4 -2.01 -4.35 11.74
C TRP A 4 -1.80 -3.58 10.44
N ARG A 5 -0.55 -3.32 10.02
CA ARG A 5 -0.27 -2.60 8.76
C ARG A 5 -0.56 -3.46 7.54
N VAL A 6 -0.41 -4.78 7.66
CA VAL A 6 -0.77 -5.74 6.61
C VAL A 6 -2.29 -5.80 6.46
N LEU A 7 -3.03 -5.89 7.57
CA LEU A 7 -4.50 -5.85 7.56
C LEU A 7 -5.03 -4.53 6.98
N LEU A 8 -4.42 -3.40 7.36
CA LEU A 8 -4.74 -2.09 6.78
C LEU A 8 -4.44 -2.04 5.27
N SER A 9 -3.35 -2.68 4.80
CA SER A 9 -3.02 -2.68 3.36
C SER A 9 -4.03 -3.45 2.50
N ILE A 10 -4.74 -4.41 3.09
CA ILE A 10 -5.79 -5.17 2.41
C ILE A 10 -7.09 -4.35 2.38
N LEU A 11 -7.51 -3.78 3.51
CA LEU A 11 -8.76 -3.02 3.60
C LEU A 11 -8.66 -1.64 2.91
N PHE A 12 -7.55 -0.95 3.10
CA PHE A 12 -7.28 0.40 2.60
C PHE A 12 -5.81 0.54 2.19
N PRO A 13 -5.42 0.00 1.01
CA PRO A 13 -4.05 0.03 0.52
C PRO A 13 -3.37 1.40 0.56
N PRO A 14 -3.98 2.53 0.12
CA PRO A 14 -3.31 3.84 0.15
C PRO A 14 -3.02 4.37 1.55
N LEU A 15 -3.79 3.95 2.56
CA LEU A 15 -3.62 4.38 3.95
C LEU A 15 -2.44 3.67 4.63
N ALA A 16 -2.16 2.42 4.24
CA ALA A 16 -1.06 1.64 4.79
C ALA A 16 0.34 2.13 4.36
N VAL A 17 0.41 2.87 3.25
CA VAL A 17 1.65 3.43 2.68
C VAL A 17 1.88 4.91 3.02
N ILE A 18 1.07 5.50 3.91
CA ILE A 18 1.23 6.91 4.34
C ILE A 18 2.64 7.19 4.87
N ASP A 19 3.22 6.27 5.64
CA ASP A 19 4.55 6.43 6.23
C ASP A 19 5.70 6.28 5.21
N LYS A 20 5.43 5.77 4.00
CA LYS A 20 6.46 5.47 2.99
C LYS A 20 6.67 6.60 1.97
N GLY A 21 5.84 7.65 2.01
CA GLY A 21 6.00 8.90 1.26
C GLY A 21 4.91 9.16 0.20
N CYS A 22 4.74 10.43 -0.17
CA CYS A 22 3.65 10.91 -1.03
C CYS A 22 3.60 10.23 -2.41
N GLY A 23 4.77 9.94 -3.00
CA GLY A 23 4.86 9.22 -4.28
C GLY A 23 4.30 7.80 -4.21
N SER A 24 4.58 7.07 -3.13
CA SER A 24 4.06 5.71 -2.93
C SER A 24 2.55 5.68 -2.79
N ILE A 25 1.97 6.68 -2.11
CA ILE A 25 0.51 6.83 -1.95
C ILE A 25 -0.15 7.05 -3.31
N LEU A 26 0.41 7.93 -4.16
CA LEU A 26 -0.13 8.21 -5.49
C LEU A 26 -0.11 6.97 -6.40
N ILE A 27 0.99 6.22 -6.44
CA ILE A 27 1.07 4.96 -7.20
C ILE A 27 0.00 3.97 -6.71
N VAL A 28 -0.06 3.73 -5.40
CA VAL A 28 -1.00 2.76 -4.84
C VAL A 28 -2.46 3.19 -5.03
N LEU A 29 -2.74 4.49 -4.96
CA LEU A 29 -4.08 5.04 -5.20
C LEU A 29 -4.50 4.85 -6.66
N ILE A 30 -3.63 5.16 -7.63
CA ILE A 30 -3.91 4.93 -9.06
C ILE A 30 -4.12 3.43 -9.32
N LEU A 31 -3.25 2.56 -8.78
CA LEU A 31 -3.41 1.12 -8.92
C LEU A 31 -4.72 0.63 -8.30
N THR A 32 -5.10 1.14 -7.12
CA THR A 32 -6.37 0.79 -6.45
C THR A 32 -7.59 1.18 -7.28
N ILE A 33 -7.53 2.31 -8.01
CA ILE A 33 -8.59 2.73 -8.94
C ILE A 33 -8.62 1.84 -10.20
N CYS A 34 -7.46 1.46 -10.73
CA CYS A 34 -7.38 0.51 -11.85
C CYS A 34 -7.75 -0.93 -11.46
N GLY A 35 -7.65 -1.28 -10.18
CA GLY A 35 -8.05 -2.56 -9.62
C GLY A 35 -7.58 -2.70 -8.18
N TRP A 36 -8.42 -3.27 -7.31
CA TRP A 36 -8.06 -3.42 -5.91
C TRP A 36 -6.85 -4.36 -5.72
N ILE A 37 -6.80 -5.48 -6.46
CA ILE A 37 -5.73 -6.48 -6.39
C ILE A 37 -4.34 -5.87 -6.64
N PRO A 38 -4.07 -5.13 -7.75
CA PRO A 38 -2.77 -4.50 -7.95
C PRO A 38 -2.44 -3.46 -6.87
N GLY A 39 -3.44 -2.74 -6.33
CA GLY A 39 -3.24 -1.82 -5.21
C GLY A 39 -2.72 -2.49 -3.94
N VAL A 40 -3.29 -3.63 -3.55
CA VAL A 40 -2.85 -4.40 -2.36
C VAL A 40 -1.44 -4.97 -2.57
N ILE A 41 -1.14 -5.52 -3.75
CA ILE A 41 0.20 -6.06 -4.07
C ILE A 41 1.25 -4.94 -4.00
N ALA A 42 0.98 -3.78 -4.60
CA ALA A 42 1.89 -2.64 -4.55
C ALA A 42 2.10 -2.14 -3.12
N ALA A 43 1.03 -2.03 -2.32
CA ALA A 43 1.12 -1.65 -0.92
C ALA A 43 2.00 -2.64 -0.14
N LEU A 44 1.82 -3.95 -0.32
CA LEU A 44 2.61 -5.01 0.32
C LEU A 44 4.09 -4.95 -0.07
N ILE A 45 4.41 -4.76 -1.36
CA ILE A 45 5.79 -4.63 -1.85
C ILE A 45 6.47 -3.42 -1.21
N ILE A 46 5.81 -2.26 -1.22
CA ILE A 46 6.37 -1.02 -0.65
C ILE A 46 6.52 -1.15 0.87
N LEU A 47 5.57 -1.82 1.54
CA LEU A 47 5.65 -2.13 2.95
C LEU A 47 6.91 -2.97 3.22
N ASN A 48 7.04 -4.11 2.55
CA ASN A 48 8.13 -5.06 2.76
C ASN A 48 9.48 -4.61 2.22
N ASN A 49 9.54 -3.59 1.36
CA ASN A 49 10.80 -3.07 0.85
C ASN A 49 11.64 -2.52 2.01
N PRO A 50 12.79 -3.17 2.34
CA PRO A 50 13.72 -2.64 3.32
C PRO A 50 14.43 -1.45 2.65
N LYS A 51 14.19 -0.24 3.19
CA LYS A 51 15.16 0.85 3.05
C LYS A 51 15.96 0.88 4.34
#